data_AF-A0A7X1EA35-F1
#
_entry.id   AF-A0A7X1EA35-F1
#
_cell.length_a   1.000
_cell.length_b   1.000
_cell.length_c   1.000
_cell.angle_alpha   90.00
_cell.angle_beta   90.00
_cell.angle_gamma   90.00
#
_symmetry.space_group_name_H-M   'P 1'
#
loop_
_entity.id
_entity.type
_entity.pdbx_description
1 polymer ?
#
loop_
_entity_poly.entity_id
_entity_poly.type
_entity_poly.pdbx_seq_one_letter_code
_entity_poly.pdbx_strand_id
1 'polypeptide(L)'
;MISKKIVLTLLSTAASVTPLSRVLSQQSDSTTRGAETLQNLCIACHQTQPSHELQEKGLAPPLWGVRDHYLEKYPDRETFVEAIVAYLPKPEADKSLMKGAIKRFGIMPPLPLPEDALKDAANAMYDAEGFQEPTWWAEHVKAKH
;
A
#
# COMPACT_ATOMS: atom_id res chain seq x y z
N MET A 1 -63.56 38.98 -13.19
CA MET A 1 -62.54 38.23 -13.95
C MET A 1 -61.17 38.61 -13.43
N ILE A 2 -60.19 37.70 -13.54
CA ILE A 2 -58.77 37.77 -13.09
C ILE A 2 -58.53 37.11 -11.73
N SER A 3 -58.33 35.79 -11.80
CA SER A 3 -57.72 34.97 -10.75
C SER A 3 -56.21 34.93 -11.03
N LYS A 4 -55.39 35.51 -10.14
CA LYS A 4 -53.92 35.41 -10.21
C LYS A 4 -53.49 34.09 -9.55
N LYS A 5 -53.02 33.15 -10.37
CA LYS A 5 -52.41 31.90 -9.90
C LYS A 5 -50.97 32.18 -9.41
N ILE A 6 -50.72 31.88 -8.15
CA ILE A 6 -49.37 31.86 -7.55
C ILE A 6 -48.71 30.56 -7.97
N VAL A 7 -47.66 30.65 -8.78
CA VAL A 7 -46.80 29.52 -9.15
C VAL A 7 -45.70 29.45 -8.12
N LEU A 8 -45.77 28.45 -7.25
CA LEU A 8 -44.75 28.13 -6.26
C LEU A 8 -43.78 27.11 -6.88
N THR A 9 -42.67 27.60 -7.45
CA THR A 9 -41.56 26.76 -7.91
C THR A 9 -40.78 26.23 -6.72
N LEU A 10 -40.91 24.93 -6.45
CA LEU A 10 -40.07 24.18 -5.51
C LEU A 10 -38.73 23.86 -6.18
N LEU A 11 -37.66 24.51 -5.73
CA LEU A 11 -36.28 24.14 -6.08
C LEU A 11 -35.87 22.97 -5.16
N SER A 12 -35.91 21.75 -5.68
CA SER A 12 -35.49 20.55 -4.96
C SER A 12 -33.98 20.39 -5.10
N THR A 13 -33.22 20.78 -4.07
CA THR A 13 -31.81 20.43 -3.95
C THR A 13 -31.72 19.00 -3.38
N ALA A 14 -31.49 18.03 -4.25
CA ALA A 14 -31.18 16.66 -3.83
C ALA A 14 -29.73 16.61 -3.32
N ALA A 15 -29.55 16.70 -1.99
CA ALA A 15 -28.30 16.32 -1.35
C ALA A 15 -28.24 14.79 -1.31
N SER A 16 -27.35 14.19 -2.11
CA SER A 16 -27.10 12.75 -2.11
C SER A 16 -26.45 12.33 -0.79
N VAL A 17 -27.25 12.03 0.22
CA VAL A 17 -26.82 11.36 1.46
C VAL A 17 -26.55 9.89 1.14
N THR A 18 -25.31 9.55 0.82
CA THR A 18 -24.85 8.15 0.81
C THR A 18 -24.93 7.58 2.23
N PRO A 19 -25.60 6.43 2.45
CA PRO A 19 -25.75 5.86 3.79
C PRO A 19 -24.40 5.37 4.32
N LEU A 20 -24.08 5.79 5.55
CA LEU A 20 -22.83 5.46 6.27
C LEU A 20 -22.52 3.95 6.30
N SER A 21 -23.56 3.10 6.28
CA SER A 21 -23.43 1.64 6.26
C SER A 21 -22.72 1.09 5.01
N ARG A 22 -22.78 1.79 3.87
CA ARG A 22 -22.11 1.35 2.63
C ARG A 22 -20.60 1.56 2.68
N VAL A 23 -20.16 2.63 3.35
CA VAL A 23 -18.74 2.96 3.51
C VAL A 23 -18.02 1.91 4.35
N LEU A 24 -18.63 1.48 5.46
CA LEU A 24 -18.05 0.47 6.36
C LEU A 24 -17.88 -0.90 5.68
N SER A 25 -18.86 -1.34 4.89
CA SER A 25 -18.80 -2.63 4.21
C SER A 25 -17.77 -2.64 3.07
N GLN A 26 -17.59 -1.51 2.38
CA GLN A 26 -16.58 -1.37 1.32
C GLN A 26 -15.16 -1.39 1.91
N GLN A 27 -14.96 -0.75 3.06
CA GLN A 27 -13.67 -0.65 3.75
C GLN A 27 -13.20 -2.01 4.31
N SER A 28 -14.09 -2.79 4.92
CA SER A 28 -13.73 -4.12 5.45
C SER A 28 -13.34 -5.10 4.34
N ASP A 29 -13.98 -4.97 3.19
CA ASP A 29 -13.74 -5.80 2.02
C ASP A 29 -12.39 -5.43 1.35
N SER A 30 -12.06 -4.13 1.24
CA SER A 30 -10.74 -3.68 0.76
C SER A 30 -9.59 -4.09 1.67
N THR A 31 -9.75 -3.97 3.00
CA THR A 31 -8.71 -4.43 3.94
C THR A 31 -8.46 -5.92 3.80
N THR A 32 -9.52 -6.72 3.66
CA THR A 32 -9.40 -8.18 3.51
C THR A 32 -8.68 -8.53 2.21
N ARG A 33 -9.12 -7.97 1.08
CA ARG A 33 -8.46 -8.18 -0.23
C ARG A 33 -7.00 -7.74 -0.24
N GLY A 34 -6.68 -6.61 0.39
CA GLY A 34 -5.31 -6.12 0.49
C GLY A 34 -4.40 -7.08 1.25
N ALA A 35 -4.89 -7.61 2.39
CA ALA A 35 -4.18 -8.60 3.19
C ALA A 35 -4.00 -9.93 2.44
N GLU A 36 -5.00 -10.39 1.70
CA GLU A 36 -4.91 -11.58 0.85
C GLU A 36 -3.90 -11.39 -0.28
N THR A 37 -3.88 -10.22 -0.92
CA THR A 37 -2.94 -9.89 -2.00
C THR A 37 -1.50 -9.93 -1.49
N LEU A 38 -1.24 -9.33 -0.32
CA LEU A 38 0.05 -9.42 0.36
C LEU A 38 0.46 -10.87 0.62
N GLN A 39 -0.42 -11.67 1.22
CA GLN A 39 -0.12 -13.05 1.58
C GLN A 39 0.14 -13.95 0.38
N ASN A 40 -0.66 -13.81 -0.67
CA ASN A 40 -0.60 -14.71 -1.82
C ASN A 40 0.46 -14.31 -2.85
N LEU A 41 0.80 -13.01 -2.95
CA LEU A 41 1.68 -12.51 -4.02
C LEU A 41 2.97 -11.90 -3.49
N CYS A 42 2.89 -11.00 -2.51
CA CYS A 42 4.08 -10.28 -2.05
C CYS A 42 4.97 -11.18 -1.18
N ILE A 43 4.36 -11.96 -0.28
CA ILE A 43 5.08 -12.80 0.69
C ILE A 43 5.72 -14.03 0.03
N ALA A 44 5.34 -14.37 -1.21
CA ALA A 44 6.01 -15.41 -1.99
C ALA A 44 7.52 -15.17 -2.15
N CYS A 45 7.94 -13.90 -2.16
CA CYS A 45 9.36 -13.50 -2.21
C CYS A 45 9.78 -12.67 -1.00
N HIS A 46 8.91 -11.79 -0.50
CA HIS A 46 9.21 -10.84 0.57
C HIS A 46 8.86 -11.41 1.95
N GLN A 47 9.87 -11.51 2.80
CA GLN A 47 9.66 -12.05 4.14
C GLN A 47 9.04 -10.99 5.05
N THR A 48 8.12 -11.40 5.90
CA THR A 48 7.47 -10.51 6.87
C THR A 48 8.05 -10.62 8.26
N GLN A 49 8.71 -11.75 8.57
CA GLN A 49 9.34 -11.97 9.86
C GLN A 49 10.85 -11.84 9.76
N PRO A 50 11.49 -11.23 10.77
CA PRO A 50 12.93 -11.16 10.82
C PRO A 50 13.57 -12.51 11.12
N SER A 51 14.58 -12.87 10.32
CA SER A 51 15.38 -14.07 10.53
C SER A 51 16.75 -13.90 9.88
N HIS A 52 17.81 -14.31 10.58
CA HIS A 52 19.18 -14.25 10.04
C HIS A 52 19.34 -15.13 8.79
N GLU A 53 18.75 -16.33 8.78
CA GLU A 53 18.81 -17.21 7.62
C GLU A 53 18.10 -16.59 6.41
N LEU A 54 16.91 -16.04 6.65
CA LEU A 54 16.08 -15.43 5.64
C LEU A 54 16.68 -14.11 5.13
N GLN A 55 17.39 -13.38 5.99
CA GLN A 55 18.20 -12.25 5.57
C GLN A 55 19.26 -12.66 4.55
N GLU A 56 19.98 -13.76 4.75
CA GLU A 56 21.08 -14.19 3.87
C GLU A 56 20.58 -14.84 2.58
N LYS A 57 19.59 -15.71 2.69
CA LYS A 57 19.08 -16.58 1.60
C LYS A 57 17.79 -16.05 0.95
N GLY A 58 17.27 -14.91 1.40
CA GLY A 58 16.04 -14.33 0.88
C GLY A 58 16.13 -13.95 -0.60
N LEU A 59 14.99 -14.08 -1.29
CA LEU A 59 14.87 -13.76 -2.72
C LEU A 59 14.63 -12.25 -2.97
N ALA A 60 14.22 -11.53 -1.93
CA ALA A 60 13.83 -10.13 -1.99
C ALA A 60 14.14 -9.44 -0.66
N PRO A 61 14.18 -8.09 -0.60
CA PRO A 61 14.28 -7.40 0.68
C PRO A 61 13.10 -7.75 1.58
N PRO A 62 13.29 -7.86 2.91
CA PRO A 62 12.18 -8.08 3.81
C PRO A 62 11.16 -6.94 3.72
N LEU A 63 9.88 -7.27 3.87
CA LEU A 63 8.79 -6.35 3.59
C LEU A 63 8.74 -5.18 4.57
N TRP A 64 9.15 -5.40 5.82
CA TRP A 64 9.32 -4.32 6.80
C TRP A 64 10.36 -3.29 6.34
N GLY A 65 11.50 -3.73 5.80
CA GLY A 65 12.53 -2.83 5.30
C GLY A 65 12.09 -2.07 4.05
N VAL A 66 11.25 -2.68 3.20
CA VAL A 66 10.60 -2.00 2.07
C VAL A 66 9.68 -0.91 2.58
N ARG A 67 8.77 -1.24 3.50
CA ARG A 67 7.83 -0.28 4.08
C ARG A 67 8.56 0.89 4.72
N ASP A 68 9.55 0.63 5.55
CA ASP A 68 10.21 1.68 6.34
C ASP A 68 10.97 2.66 5.44
N HIS A 69 11.70 2.18 4.41
CA HIS A 69 12.35 3.06 3.42
C HIS A 69 11.34 3.94 2.66
N TYR A 70 10.16 3.41 2.37
CA TYR A 70 9.12 4.20 1.69
C TYR A 70 8.44 5.18 2.66
N LEU A 71 8.22 4.82 3.92
CA LEU A 71 7.69 5.73 4.94
C LEU A 71 8.65 6.86 5.28
N GLU A 72 9.96 6.61 5.27
CA GLU A 72 10.98 7.67 5.46
C GLU A 72 10.86 8.76 4.37
N LYS A 73 10.49 8.39 3.15
CA LYS A 73 10.36 9.32 2.02
C LYS A 73 8.94 9.89 1.88
N TYR A 74 7.94 9.06 2.16
CA TYR A 74 6.51 9.29 1.96
C TYR A 74 5.76 8.95 3.26
N PRO A 75 5.82 9.83 4.28
CA PRO A 75 5.24 9.55 5.59
C PRO A 75 3.71 9.57 5.57
N ASP A 76 3.10 10.27 4.61
CA ASP A 76 1.66 10.35 4.44
C ASP A 76 1.14 9.12 3.67
N ARG A 77 0.06 8.51 4.16
CA ARG A 77 -0.56 7.30 3.60
C ARG A 77 -0.77 7.42 2.09
N GLU A 78 -1.35 8.52 1.64
CA GLU A 78 -1.69 8.73 0.24
C GLU A 78 -0.42 8.68 -0.63
N THR A 79 0.62 9.42 -0.24
CA THR A 79 1.88 9.47 -0.99
C THR A 79 2.64 8.14 -0.93
N PHE A 80 2.57 7.41 0.18
CA PHE A 80 3.13 6.07 0.32
C PHE A 80 2.45 5.10 -0.66
N VAL A 81 1.11 5.07 -0.66
CA VAL A 81 0.32 4.20 -1.53
C VAL A 81 0.60 4.52 -2.99
N GLU A 82 0.60 5.80 -3.37
CA GLU A 82 0.92 6.25 -4.73
C GLU A 82 2.31 5.79 -5.17
N ALA A 83 3.33 5.95 -4.31
CA ALA A 83 4.69 5.55 -4.63
C ALA A 83 4.83 4.04 -4.85
N ILE A 84 4.18 3.22 -4.03
CA ILE A 84 4.18 1.77 -4.18
C ILE A 84 3.42 1.36 -5.45
N VAL A 85 2.20 1.88 -5.65
CA VAL A 85 1.36 1.56 -6.81
C VAL A 85 2.03 1.98 -8.12
N ALA A 86 2.80 3.07 -8.13
CA ALA A 86 3.56 3.50 -9.31
C ALA A 86 4.73 2.55 -9.65
N TYR A 87 5.30 1.87 -8.65
CA TYR A 87 6.45 1.00 -8.83
C TYR A 87 6.06 -0.42 -9.29
N LEU A 88 5.03 -1.02 -8.69
CA LEU A 88 4.70 -2.45 -8.86
C LEU A 88 4.40 -2.91 -10.31
N PRO A 89 3.67 -2.14 -11.16
CA PRO A 89 3.35 -2.57 -12.53
C PRO A 89 4.58 -2.58 -13.45
N LYS A 90 5.54 -1.70 -13.18
CA LYS A 90 6.74 -1.52 -13.99
C LYS A 90 7.93 -1.12 -13.12
N PRO A 91 8.51 -2.06 -12.36
CA PRO A 91 9.66 -1.78 -11.51
C PRO A 91 10.86 -1.36 -12.36
N GLU A 92 11.39 -0.17 -12.09
CA GLU A 92 12.58 0.36 -12.75
C GLU A 92 13.64 0.72 -11.70
N ALA A 93 14.91 0.39 -11.99
CA ALA A 93 15.98 0.54 -11.02
C ALA A 93 16.19 1.99 -10.56
N ASP A 94 15.96 2.98 -11.44
CA ASP A 94 16.06 4.41 -11.16
C ASP A 94 14.89 4.95 -10.32
N LYS A 95 13.71 4.34 -10.43
CA LYS A 95 12.51 4.68 -9.65
C LYS A 95 12.45 4.03 -8.27
N SER A 96 13.23 2.98 -8.02
CA SER A 96 13.31 2.36 -6.69
C SER A 96 14.01 3.26 -5.68
N LEU A 97 13.44 3.43 -4.48
CA LEU A 97 14.12 4.06 -3.34
C LEU A 97 15.23 3.18 -2.73
N MET A 98 15.26 1.89 -3.07
CA MET A 98 16.11 0.89 -2.43
C MET A 98 17.23 0.42 -3.35
N LYS A 99 18.16 1.30 -3.72
CA LYS A 99 19.27 0.95 -4.65
C LYS A 99 20.12 -0.22 -4.14
N GLY A 100 20.31 -0.32 -2.83
CA GLY A 100 21.00 -1.45 -2.20
C GLY A 100 20.27 -2.78 -2.42
N ALA A 101 18.94 -2.78 -2.33
CA ALA A 101 18.13 -3.97 -2.62
C ALA A 101 18.23 -4.37 -4.09
N ILE A 102 18.20 -3.41 -5.03
CA ILE A 102 18.41 -3.70 -6.46
C ILE A 102 19.79 -4.32 -6.72
N LYS A 103 20.85 -3.78 -6.10
CA LYS A 103 22.21 -4.32 -6.25
C LYS A 103 22.32 -5.76 -5.73
N ARG A 104 21.56 -6.10 -4.69
CA ARG A 104 21.62 -7.41 -4.04
C ARG A 104 20.70 -8.46 -4.66
N PHE A 105 19.44 -8.09 -4.92
CA PHE A 105 18.37 -9.02 -5.31
C PHE A 105 17.97 -8.87 -6.78
N GLY A 106 18.44 -7.82 -7.47
CA GLY A 106 17.96 -7.46 -8.80
C GLY A 106 16.66 -6.65 -8.76
N ILE A 107 16.10 -6.39 -9.96
CA ILE A 107 14.84 -5.67 -10.10
C ILE A 107 13.68 -6.64 -9.81
N MET A 108 12.72 -6.17 -9.01
CA MET A 108 11.49 -6.91 -8.72
C MET A 108 10.74 -7.22 -10.03
N PRO A 109 10.21 -8.44 -10.24
CA PRO A 109 9.34 -8.73 -11.37
C PRO A 109 8.07 -7.84 -11.36
N PRO A 110 7.56 -7.41 -12.53
CA PRO A 110 6.35 -6.61 -12.58
C PRO A 110 5.13 -7.40 -12.10
N LEU A 111 4.24 -6.74 -11.36
CA LEU A 111 2.95 -7.27 -10.93
C LEU A 111 1.81 -6.61 -11.73
N PRO A 112 1.33 -7.24 -12.82
CA PRO A 112 0.28 -6.69 -13.67
C PRO A 112 -1.11 -6.91 -13.05
N LEU A 113 -1.34 -6.35 -11.87
CA LEU A 113 -2.63 -6.38 -11.18
C LEU A 113 -3.47 -5.14 -11.52
N PRO A 114 -4.80 -5.23 -11.39
CA PRO A 114 -5.67 -4.06 -11.36
C PRO A 114 -5.19 -3.01 -10.32
N GLU A 115 -5.35 -1.73 -10.65
CA GLU A 115 -4.85 -0.62 -9.81
C GLU A 115 -5.49 -0.60 -8.42
N ASP A 116 -6.77 -0.96 -8.31
CA ASP A 116 -7.48 -1.11 -7.03
C ASP A 116 -6.88 -2.21 -6.16
N ALA A 117 -6.54 -3.36 -6.73
CA ALA A 117 -5.84 -4.42 -6.01
C ALA A 117 -4.45 -3.98 -5.52
N LEU A 118 -3.71 -3.21 -6.33
CA LEU A 118 -2.43 -2.64 -5.93
C LEU A 118 -2.58 -1.63 -4.78
N LYS A 119 -3.63 -0.79 -4.83
CA LYS A 119 -3.97 0.15 -3.76
C LYS A 119 -4.36 -0.56 -2.48
N ASP A 120 -5.19 -1.59 -2.56
CA ASP A 120 -5.60 -2.40 -1.39
C ASP A 120 -4.35 -3.05 -0.75
N ALA A 121 -3.44 -3.62 -1.54
CA ALA A 121 -2.20 -4.21 -1.06
C ALA A 121 -1.24 -3.17 -0.43
N ALA A 122 -1.08 -2.00 -1.06
CA ALA A 122 -0.22 -0.94 -0.53
C ALA A 122 -0.78 -0.36 0.79
N ASN A 123 -2.10 -0.20 0.90
CA ASN A 123 -2.75 0.19 2.16
C ASN A 123 -2.52 -0.86 3.24
N ALA A 124 -2.73 -2.15 2.93
CA ALA A 124 -2.47 -3.22 3.88
C ALA A 124 -0.98 -3.27 4.29
N MET A 125 -0.05 -2.91 3.40
CA MET A 125 1.38 -2.82 3.73
C MET A 125 1.64 -1.65 4.68
N TYR A 126 1.01 -0.49 4.47
CA TYR A 126 1.10 0.66 5.36
C TYR A 126 0.62 0.32 6.78
N ASP A 127 -0.54 -0.34 6.86
CA ASP A 127 -1.26 -0.68 8.10
C ASP A 127 -0.70 -1.87 8.88
N ALA A 128 0.23 -2.63 8.31
CA ALA A 128 0.76 -3.82 8.94
C ALA A 128 1.59 -3.48 10.19
N GLU A 129 0.97 -3.66 11.36
CA GLU A 129 1.59 -3.47 12.69
C GLU A 129 2.67 -4.53 13.01
N GLY A 130 2.76 -5.61 12.22
CA GLY A 130 3.65 -6.77 12.41
C GLY A 130 4.99 -6.70 11.66
N PHE A 131 5.26 -5.62 10.93
CA PHE A 131 6.55 -5.37 10.28
C PHE A 131 7.55 -4.81 11.30
N GLN A 132 7.91 -5.62 12.27
CA GLN A 132 8.87 -5.26 13.30
C GLN A 132 10.29 -5.52 12.79
N GLU A 133 11.09 -4.46 12.66
CA GLU A 133 12.54 -4.60 12.50
C GLU A 133 13.10 -5.37 13.71
N PRO A 134 13.97 -6.37 13.51
CA PRO A 134 14.53 -7.09 14.63
C PRO A 134 15.55 -6.24 15.38
N THR A 135 15.63 -6.44 16.70
CA THR A 135 16.55 -5.68 17.57
C THR A 135 18.03 -5.76 17.18
N TRP A 136 18.44 -6.83 16.47
CA TRP A 136 19.81 -7.02 16.00
C TRP A 136 20.13 -6.28 14.68
N TRP A 137 19.15 -5.73 13.98
CA TRP A 137 19.34 -5.12 12.65
C TRP A 137 20.21 -3.87 12.68
N ALA A 138 19.97 -2.97 13.64
CA ALA A 138 20.72 -1.73 13.78
C ALA A 138 22.23 -1.96 13.95
N GLU A 139 22.63 -3.02 14.66
CA GLU A 139 24.03 -3.40 14.82
C GLU A 139 24.60 -4.01 13.53
N HIS A 140 23.80 -4.83 12.83
CA HIS A 140 24.18 -5.41 11.54
C HIS A 140 24.45 -4.36 10.47
N VAL A 141 23.58 -3.34 10.35
CA VAL A 141 23.75 -2.25 9.38
C VAL A 141 25.04 -1.49 9.64
N LYS A 142 25.31 -1.13 10.91
CA LYS A 142 26.57 -0.46 11.32
C LYS A 142 27.83 -1.29 11.06
N ALA A 143 27.72 -2.62 11.02
CA ALA A 143 28.85 -3.49 10.77
C ALA A 143 29.14 -3.71 9.26
N LYS A 144 28.20 -3.34 8.37
CA LYS A 144 28.27 -3.61 6.92
C LYS A 144 28.31 -2.35 6.06
N HIS A 145 28.14 -1.17 6.64
CA HIS A 145 28.21 0.15 6.02
C HIS A 145 29.07 1.09 6.86
#